data_AF-A0A5J4VTT8-F1
#
_entry.id   AF-A0A5J4VTT8-F1
#
_cell.length_a   1.000
_cell.length_b   1.000
_cell.length_c   1.000
_cell.angle_alpha   90.00
_cell.angle_beta   90.00
_cell.angle_gamma   90.00
#
_symmetry.space_group_name_H-M   'P 1'
#
loop_
_entity.id
_entity.type
_entity.pdbx_description
1 polymer ?
#
loop_
_entity_poly.entity_id
_entity_poly.type
_entity_poly.pdbx_seq_one_letter_code
_entity_poly.pdbx_strand_id
1 'polypeptide(L)'
;MQHYVLYALHGVIHSLKVLEIIQVNLGIGKDAFLSFINTSSRWNDSSVEGIIKYLFDGSTSDGSNGSIYYEIQNIDKLIKYGNITLPKSPNKQQLSVIVIVGIVIGSVVFVITTIVIIVIIVQCRKRKSKSGYLRNISSFHDPLGSYRSL
;
A
#
# COMPACT_ATOMS: atom_id res chain seq x y z
N MET A 1 37.70 -35.83 9.72
CA MET A 1 37.65 -34.61 10.56
C MET A 1 37.89 -33.31 9.80
N GLN A 2 38.78 -33.25 8.79
CA GLN A 2 39.08 -32.01 8.05
C GLN A 2 37.89 -31.40 7.27
N HIS A 3 36.99 -32.21 6.73
CA HIS A 3 35.84 -31.68 5.96
C HIS A 3 34.86 -30.86 6.81
N TYR A 4 34.65 -31.20 8.08
CA TYR A 4 33.71 -30.48 8.95
C TYR A 4 34.19 -29.06 9.30
N VAL A 5 35.51 -28.86 9.40
CA VAL A 5 36.11 -27.55 9.69
C VAL A 5 35.90 -26.60 8.50
N LEU A 6 35.98 -27.10 7.27
CA LEU A 6 35.80 -26.31 6.06
C LEU A 6 34.36 -25.76 5.93
N TYR A 7 33.35 -26.58 6.22
CA TYR A 7 31.94 -26.14 6.19
C TYR A 7 31.62 -25.14 7.30
N ALA A 8 32.18 -25.32 8.50
CA ALA A 8 32.03 -24.37 9.59
C ALA A 8 32.69 -23.01 9.24
N LEU A 9 33.89 -23.02 8.65
CA LEU A 9 34.56 -21.80 8.22
C LEU A 9 33.77 -21.07 7.12
N HIS A 10 33.25 -21.80 6.14
CA HIS A 10 32.47 -21.21 5.04
C HIS A 10 31.16 -20.57 5.55
N GLY A 11 30.48 -21.21 6.50
CA GLY A 11 29.28 -20.67 7.15
C GLY A 11 29.55 -19.39 7.96
N VAL A 12 30.70 -19.33 8.66
CA VAL A 12 31.11 -18.14 9.41
C VAL A 12 31.49 -16.99 8.47
N ILE A 13 32.19 -17.26 7.37
CA ILE A 13 32.53 -16.25 6.35
C ILE A 13 31.27 -15.70 5.69
N HIS A 14 30.29 -16.56 5.37
CA HIS A 14 29.02 -16.10 4.81
C HIS A 14 28.21 -15.28 5.82
N SER A 15 28.21 -15.67 7.09
CA SER A 15 27.53 -14.92 8.16
C SER A 15 28.18 -13.56 8.42
N LEU A 16 29.52 -13.47 8.34
CA LEU A 16 30.25 -12.20 8.45
C LEU A 16 29.94 -11.26 7.28
N LYS A 17 29.89 -11.77 6.04
CA LYS A 17 29.47 -10.97 4.87
C LYS A 17 28.02 -10.51 4.97
N VAL A 18 27.12 -11.36 5.47
CA VAL A 18 25.71 -10.99 5.70
C VAL A 18 25.61 -9.91 6.78
N LEU A 19 26.41 -9.99 7.84
CA LEU A 19 26.47 -8.94 8.87
C LEU A 19 26.99 -7.61 8.32
N GLU A 20 27.98 -7.66 7.43
CA GLU A 20 28.57 -6.49 6.76
C GLU A 20 27.58 -5.85 5.77
N ILE A 21 26.77 -6.64 5.07
CA ILE A 21 25.68 -6.15 4.19
C ILE A 21 24.55 -5.49 5.00
N ILE A 22 24.29 -5.92 6.24
CA ILE A 22 23.25 -5.33 7.11
C ILE A 22 23.66 -3.92 7.62
N GLN A 23 24.95 -3.57 7.60
CA GLN A 23 25.41 -2.22 7.95
C GLN A 23 25.14 -1.15 6.87
N VAL A 24 24.68 -1.50 5.65
CA VAL A 24 24.66 -0.58 4.50
C VAL A 24 23.26 -0.04 4.14
N ASN A 25 22.23 -0.25 4.98
CA ASN A 25 20.86 0.23 4.68
C ASN A 25 20.31 1.29 5.64
N LEU A 26 21.18 2.05 6.30
CA LEU A 26 20.75 3.09 7.25
C LEU A 26 20.05 4.29 6.58
N GLY A 27 20.31 4.54 5.29
CA GLY A 27 19.68 5.61 4.51
C GLY A 27 18.37 5.23 3.81
N ILE A 28 17.92 3.97 3.88
CA ILE A 28 16.71 3.54 3.17
C ILE A 28 15.46 4.19 3.78
N GLY A 29 14.61 4.74 2.91
CA GLY A 29 13.33 5.36 3.31
C GLY A 29 13.49 6.76 3.90
N LYS A 30 14.63 7.42 3.67
CA LYS A 30 14.86 8.83 3.97
C LYS A 30 14.69 9.67 2.70
N ASP A 31 14.34 10.93 2.87
CA ASP A 31 14.11 11.87 1.77
C ASP A 31 15.44 12.40 1.21
N ALA A 32 16.47 12.47 2.05
CA ALA A 32 17.81 12.87 1.65
C ALA A 32 18.88 12.00 2.34
N PHE A 33 19.95 11.76 1.58
CA PHE A 33 21.15 11.06 2.04
C PHE A 33 22.37 11.95 1.80
N LEU A 34 23.12 12.24 2.86
CA LEU A 34 24.32 13.06 2.82
C LEU A 34 25.54 12.23 3.22
N SER A 35 26.52 12.12 2.32
CA SER A 35 27.78 11.44 2.63
C SER A 35 28.94 12.43 2.55
N PHE A 36 29.63 12.60 3.67
CA PHE A 36 30.80 13.46 3.78
C PHE A 36 32.06 12.58 3.84
N ILE A 37 32.92 12.69 2.83
CA ILE A 37 34.12 11.87 2.71
C ILE A 37 35.37 12.73 2.96
N ASN A 38 36.37 12.15 3.60
CA ASN A 38 37.66 12.80 3.89
C ASN A 38 37.52 14.05 4.77
N THR A 39 36.64 13.99 5.76
CA THR A 39 36.42 15.10 6.69
C THR A 39 37.54 15.26 7.71
N SER A 40 37.88 16.51 8.04
CA SER A 40 38.85 16.83 9.09
C SER A 40 38.38 16.33 10.47
N SER A 41 39.31 15.90 11.33
CA SER A 41 39.05 15.50 12.71
C SER A 41 38.45 16.58 13.61
N ARG A 42 38.38 17.83 13.12
CA ARG A 42 37.77 18.98 13.83
C ARG A 42 36.25 19.08 13.68
N TRP A 43 35.63 18.19 12.92
CA TRP A 43 34.18 18.17 12.75
C TRP A 43 33.52 17.65 14.02
N ASN A 44 33.02 18.57 14.85
CA ASN A 44 32.25 18.23 16.03
C ASN A 44 30.78 17.98 15.67
N ASP A 45 30.17 17.03 16.36
CA ASP A 45 28.82 16.52 16.17
C ASP A 45 27.76 17.63 16.09
N SER A 46 27.82 18.53 17.06
CA SER A 46 26.92 19.68 17.17
C SER A 46 27.08 20.67 16.01
N SER A 47 28.28 20.77 15.43
CA SER A 47 28.56 21.67 14.31
C SER A 47 28.00 21.12 13.00
N VAL A 48 28.16 19.80 12.76
CA VAL A 48 27.67 19.17 11.53
C VAL A 48 26.15 19.15 11.50
N GLU A 49 25.51 18.72 12.59
CA GLU A 49 24.05 18.76 12.68
C GLU A 49 23.51 20.17 12.54
N GLY A 50 24.19 21.16 13.13
CA GLY A 50 23.81 22.57 13.01
C GLY A 50 23.86 23.08 11.57
N ILE A 51 24.93 22.74 10.82
CA ILE A 51 25.07 23.11 9.41
C ILE A 51 24.01 22.41 8.56
N ILE A 52 23.75 21.12 8.77
CA ILE A 52 22.72 20.41 8.01
C ILE A 52 21.33 20.99 8.34
N LYS A 53 21.03 21.27 9.62
CA LYS A 53 19.77 21.94 9.99
C LYS A 53 19.62 23.30 9.31
N TYR A 54 20.71 24.08 9.24
CA TYR A 54 20.71 25.36 8.54
C TYR A 54 20.52 25.21 7.03
N LEU A 55 21.13 24.20 6.40
CA LEU A 55 20.99 23.91 4.97
C LEU A 55 19.54 23.57 4.59
N PHE A 56 18.81 22.93 5.48
CA PHE A 56 17.41 22.56 5.30
C PHE A 56 16.44 23.46 6.08
N ASP A 57 16.86 24.65 6.48
CA ASP A 57 15.98 25.58 7.18
C ASP A 57 14.80 25.99 6.28
N GLY A 58 13.60 26.01 6.84
CA GLY A 58 12.34 26.19 6.10
C GLY A 58 11.94 25.02 5.18
N SER A 59 12.76 23.97 5.07
CA SER A 59 12.39 22.78 4.28
C SER A 59 11.39 21.91 5.05
N THR A 60 10.50 21.25 4.31
CA THR A 60 9.56 20.28 4.88
C THR A 60 9.75 18.92 4.26
N SER A 61 9.61 17.88 5.06
CA SER A 61 9.70 16.49 4.63
C SER A 61 8.33 15.83 4.66
N ASP A 62 8.16 14.88 3.76
CA ASP A 62 7.01 13.99 3.77
C ASP A 62 7.35 12.58 4.26
N GLY A 63 8.65 12.29 4.37
CA GLY A 63 9.23 11.19 5.12
C GLY A 63 8.90 11.19 6.62
N SER A 64 9.08 10.02 7.21
CA SER A 64 8.88 9.78 8.65
C SER A 64 10.11 10.25 9.46
N ASN A 65 10.18 9.90 10.76
CA ASN A 65 11.27 10.30 11.65
C ASN A 65 12.66 10.03 11.01
N GLY A 66 13.53 11.03 11.04
CA GLY A 66 14.86 11.02 10.41
C GLY A 66 14.82 11.24 8.90
N SER A 67 14.10 12.26 8.43
CA SER A 67 13.95 12.66 7.02
C SER A 67 15.27 12.75 6.25
N ILE A 68 16.34 13.20 6.90
CA ILE A 68 17.67 13.29 6.34
C ILE A 68 18.54 12.29 7.09
N TYR A 69 19.19 11.39 6.37
CA TYR A 69 20.29 10.60 6.91
C TYR A 69 21.62 11.22 6.48
N TYR A 70 22.58 11.25 7.40
CA TYR A 70 23.93 11.66 7.07
C TYR A 70 24.98 10.72 7.65
N GLU A 71 26.09 10.62 6.94
CA GLU A 71 27.25 9.85 7.33
C GLU A 71 28.54 10.63 7.04
N ILE A 72 29.53 10.41 7.89
CA ILE A 72 30.82 11.06 7.87
C ILE A 72 31.89 9.98 7.85
N GLN A 73 32.68 9.98 6.79
CA GLN A 73 33.71 9.00 6.51
C GLN A 73 35.09 9.66 6.42
N ASN A 74 36.11 9.00 6.95
CA ASN A 74 37.51 9.39 6.81
C ASN A 74 38.34 8.16 6.43
N ILE A 75 39.01 8.23 5.28
CA ILE A 75 39.87 7.18 4.72
C ILE A 75 39.20 5.81 4.88
N ASP A 76 38.02 5.70 4.25
CA ASP A 76 37.19 4.49 4.17
C ASP A 76 36.70 3.91 5.50
N LYS A 77 36.77 4.69 6.58
CA LYS A 77 36.14 4.37 7.86
C LYS A 77 34.96 5.30 8.12
N LEU A 78 33.80 4.69 8.37
CA LEU A 78 32.64 5.38 8.92
C LEU A 78 32.99 5.88 10.32
N ILE A 79 33.17 7.19 10.46
CA ILE A 79 33.43 7.82 11.77
C ILE A 79 32.11 7.98 12.51
N LYS A 80 31.10 8.48 11.80
CA LYS A 80 29.84 8.85 12.41
C LYS A 80 28.69 8.79 11.41
N TYR A 81 27.50 8.54 11.92
CA TYR A 81 26.25 8.71 11.21
C TYR A 81 25.19 9.31 12.13
N GLY A 82 24.12 9.82 11.55
CA GLY A 82 22.98 10.34 12.27
C GLY A 82 21.80 10.64 11.36
N ASN A 83 20.73 11.13 11.96
CA ASN A 83 19.56 11.57 11.22
C ASN A 83 19.01 12.90 11.74
N ILE A 84 18.39 13.65 10.84
CA ILE A 84 17.71 14.91 11.14
C ILE A 84 16.28 14.78 10.65
N THR A 85 15.34 15.04 11.56
CA THR A 85 13.91 15.05 11.26
C THR A 85 13.50 16.46 10.86
N LEU A 86 13.01 16.61 9.63
CA LEU A 86 12.45 17.87 9.17
C LEU A 86 10.98 17.99 9.60
N PRO A 87 10.46 19.22 9.71
CA PRO A 87 9.04 19.43 9.97
C PRO A 87 8.20 18.84 8.83
N LYS A 88 7.06 18.25 9.20
CA LYS A 88 6.12 17.70 8.22
C LYS A 88 5.53 18.83 7.37
N SER A 89 5.41 18.58 6.08
CA SER A 89 4.73 19.54 5.20
C SER A 89 3.28 19.73 5.67
N PRO A 90 2.85 20.98 5.97
CA PRO A 90 1.49 21.25 6.42
C PRO A 90 0.45 21.03 5.29
N ASN A 91 0.91 20.87 4.05
CA ASN A 91 0.07 20.93 2.86
C ASN A 91 -0.29 19.57 2.26
N LYS A 92 0.03 18.47 2.94
CA LYS A 92 -0.57 17.19 2.57
C LYS A 92 -2.03 17.24 3.00
N GLN A 93 -2.91 17.37 2.01
CA GLN A 93 -4.34 17.10 2.13
C GLN A 93 -4.49 15.64 2.58
N GLN A 94 -4.36 15.41 3.88
CA GLN A 94 -4.68 14.12 4.48
C GLN A 94 -6.18 13.98 4.26
N LEU A 95 -6.55 13.10 3.33
CA LEU A 95 -7.93 12.71 3.19
C LEU A 95 -8.41 12.31 4.57
N SER A 96 -9.43 13.02 5.06
CA SER A 96 -9.96 12.76 6.39
C SER A 96 -10.29 11.27 6.50
N VAL A 97 -9.94 10.66 7.62
CA VAL A 97 -10.25 9.24 7.89
C VAL A 97 -11.73 8.95 7.63
N ILE A 98 -12.59 9.93 7.89
CA ILE A 98 -14.03 9.88 7.61
C ILE A 98 -14.32 9.68 6.11
N VAL A 99 -13.61 10.40 5.24
CA VAL A 99 -13.77 10.28 3.78
C VAL A 99 -13.31 8.90 3.31
N ILE A 100 -12.18 8.41 3.82
CA ILE A 100 -11.66 7.08 3.49
C ILE A 100 -12.66 6.00 3.90
N VAL A 101 -13.17 6.06 5.14
CA VAL A 101 -14.18 5.12 5.64
C VAL A 101 -15.46 5.19 4.81
N GLY A 102 -15.89 6.38 4.41
CA GLY A 102 -17.06 6.57 3.56
C GLY A 102 -16.93 5.86 2.20
N ILE A 103 -15.78 5.97 1.54
CA ILE A 103 -15.51 5.31 0.25
C ILE A 103 -15.54 3.78 0.41
N VAL A 104 -14.96 3.25 1.49
CA VAL A 104 -14.93 1.80 1.75
C VAL A 104 -16.35 1.27 1.97
N ILE A 105 -17.15 1.90 2.82
CA ILE A 105 -18.53 1.47 3.11
C ILE A 105 -19.40 1.59 1.85
N GLY A 106 -19.29 2.70 1.12
CA GLY A 106 -20.04 2.92 -0.12
C GLY A 106 -19.76 1.86 -1.18
N SER A 107 -18.49 1.47 -1.35
CA SER A 107 -18.09 0.42 -2.29
C SER A 107 -18.73 -0.93 -1.97
N VAL A 108 -18.74 -1.33 -0.69
CA VAL A 108 -19.32 -2.61 -0.27
C VAL A 108 -20.83 -2.65 -0.55
N VAL A 109 -21.56 -1.58 -0.20
CA VAL A 109 -23.01 -1.48 -0.44
C VAL A 109 -23.33 -1.49 -1.94
N PHE A 110 -22.51 -0.81 -2.74
CA PHE A 110 -22.68 -0.77 -4.20
C PHE A 110 -22.56 -2.14 -4.85
N VAL A 111 -21.57 -2.94 -4.42
CA VAL A 111 -21.37 -4.31 -4.93
C VAL A 111 -22.56 -5.20 -4.59
N ILE A 112 -23.03 -5.19 -3.34
CA ILE A 112 -24.17 -6.01 -2.89
C ILE A 112 -25.43 -5.65 -3.69
N THR A 113 -25.72 -4.36 -3.82
CA THR A 113 -26.90 -3.87 -4.55
C THR A 113 -26.85 -4.30 -6.03
N THR A 114 -25.69 -4.19 -6.66
CA THR A 114 -25.48 -4.61 -8.06
C THR A 114 -25.76 -6.11 -8.24
N ILE A 115 -25.28 -6.97 -7.33
CA ILE A 115 -25.54 -8.42 -7.39
C ILE A 115 -27.03 -8.72 -7.28
N VAL A 116 -27.73 -8.07 -6.35
CA VAL A 116 -29.19 -8.25 -6.18
C VAL A 116 -29.95 -7.88 -7.45
N ILE A 117 -29.60 -6.75 -8.08
CA ILE A 117 -30.21 -6.31 -9.34
C ILE A 117 -29.98 -7.35 -10.45
N ILE A 118 -28.76 -7.88 -10.59
CA ILE A 118 -28.44 -8.91 -11.59
C ILE A 118 -29.28 -10.16 -11.35
N VAL A 119 -29.39 -10.63 -10.11
CA VAL A 119 -30.20 -11.82 -9.75
C VAL A 119 -31.67 -11.61 -10.11
N ILE A 120 -32.23 -10.43 -9.80
CA ILE A 120 -33.61 -10.06 -10.15
C ILE A 120 -33.79 -10.11 -11.67
N ILE A 121 -32.90 -9.48 -12.44
CA ILE A 121 -32.98 -9.47 -13.92
C ILE A 121 -32.95 -10.88 -14.48
N VAL A 122 -32.02 -11.72 -14.01
CA VAL A 122 -31.90 -13.12 -14.45
C VAL A 122 -33.16 -13.91 -14.12
N GLN A 123 -33.71 -13.74 -12.91
CA GLN A 123 -34.92 -14.44 -12.49
C GLN A 123 -36.16 -13.95 -13.26
N CYS A 124 -36.29 -12.66 -13.51
CA CYS A 124 -37.34 -12.09 -14.36
C CYS A 124 -37.25 -12.60 -15.80
N ARG A 125 -36.05 -12.70 -16.38
CA ARG A 125 -35.85 -13.30 -17.72
C ARG A 125 -36.22 -14.78 -17.74
N LYS A 126 -35.81 -15.56 -16.73
CA LYS A 126 -36.12 -16.99 -16.62
C LYS A 126 -37.63 -17.25 -16.40
N ARG A 127 -38.33 -16.35 -15.70
CA ARG A 127 -39.80 -16.44 -15.53
C ARG A 127 -40.54 -16.08 -16.81
N LYS A 128 -40.06 -15.16 -17.63
CA LYS A 128 -40.68 -14.85 -18.93
C LYS A 128 -40.63 -16.03 -19.92
N SER A 129 -39.62 -16.91 -19.87
CA SER A 129 -39.59 -18.10 -20.73
C SER A 129 -40.55 -19.21 -20.28
N LYS A 130 -40.98 -19.23 -19.01
CA LYS A 130 -41.93 -20.22 -18.48
C LYS A 130 -43.38 -19.72 -18.36
N SER A 131 -43.58 -18.40 -18.26
CA SER A 131 -44.90 -17.79 -18.09
C SER A 131 -45.59 -17.42 -19.42
N GLY A 132 -44.90 -17.51 -20.57
CA GLY A 132 -45.49 -17.25 -21.89
C GLY A 132 -46.39 -18.38 -22.42
N TYR A 133 -46.37 -19.57 -21.79
CA TYR A 133 -47.17 -20.72 -22.24
C TYR A 133 -48.54 -20.83 -21.52
N LEU A 134 -48.73 -20.17 -20.38
CA LEU A 134 -49.96 -20.26 -19.57
C LEU A 134 -50.81 -18.98 -19.61
N ARG A 135 -50.86 -18.31 -20.74
CA ARG A 135 -51.80 -17.19 -20.95
C ARG A 135 -52.43 -17.21 -22.35
N ASN A 136 -52.72 -18.41 -22.85
CA ASN A 136 -53.52 -18.63 -24.06
C ASN A 136 -54.43 -19.86 -23.92
N ILE A 137 -55.15 -19.96 -22.80
CA ILE A 137 -56.30 -20.86 -22.65
C ILE A 137 -57.41 -20.07 -21.95
N SER A 138 -58.02 -19.14 -22.68
CA SER A 138 -59.34 -18.63 -22.34
C SER A 138 -60.03 -18.08 -23.58
N SER A 139 -60.18 -18.94 -24.58
CA SER A 139 -61.33 -18.90 -25.49
C SER A 139 -61.36 -20.21 -26.25
N PHE A 140 -62.08 -21.22 -25.77
CA PHE A 140 -63.11 -21.87 -26.60
C PHE A 140 -63.89 -22.95 -25.84
N HIS A 141 -65.20 -22.88 -26.04
CA HIS A 141 -66.24 -23.89 -25.89
C HIS A 141 -66.62 -24.41 -24.50
N ASP A 142 -67.77 -23.91 -24.02
CA ASP A 142 -68.68 -24.72 -23.21
C ASP A 142 -69.76 -25.37 -24.10
N PRO A 143 -70.27 -26.57 -23.71
CA PRO A 143 -71.03 -27.50 -24.56
C PRO A 143 -72.52 -27.58 -24.16
N LEU A 144 -73.07 -26.53 -23.57
CA LEU A 144 -74.47 -26.52 -23.14
C LEU A 144 -75.35 -25.86 -24.19
N GLY A 145 -75.88 -26.73 -25.06
CA GLY A 145 -77.30 -26.81 -25.38
C GLY A 145 -78.08 -25.51 -25.69
N SER A 146 -78.59 -25.50 -26.92
CA SER A 146 -79.99 -25.24 -27.26
C SER A 146 -80.51 -23.80 -27.13
N TYR A 147 -80.72 -23.14 -28.28
CA TYR A 147 -82.02 -22.53 -28.60
C TYR A 147 -82.37 -22.72 -30.09
N ARG A 148 -83.61 -23.17 -30.31
CA ARG A 148 -84.35 -23.18 -31.59
C ARG A 148 -84.32 -21.82 -32.29
N SER A 149 -84.34 -21.85 -33.62
CA SER A 149 -85.20 -20.94 -34.40
C SER A 149 -85.67 -21.64 -35.67
N LEU A 150 -86.99 -21.56 -35.83
CA LEU A 150 -87.92 -22.08 -36.85
C LEU A 150 -87.37 -22.23 -38.29
#